data_AF-A0A351DV52-F1
#
_entry.id   AF-A0A351DV52-F1
#
_cell.length_a   1.000
_cell.length_b   1.000
_cell.length_c   1.000
_cell.angle_alpha   90.00
_cell.angle_beta   90.00
_cell.angle_gamma   90.00
#
_symmetry.space_group_name_H-M   'P 1'
#
loop_
_entity.id
_entity.type
_entity.pdbx_description
1 polymer ?
#
loop_
_entity_poly.entity_id
_entity_poly.type
_entity_poly.pdbx_seq_one_letter_code
_entity_poly.pdbx_strand_id
1 'polypeptide(L)'
;MSQTNLPRFNDTAQAFQHLSDADLRRAVGLFSLIGKPWLVNAGSALAHLALALRVPLGWAVRPTVYAHVCGGESIEGCECTMAKLAEHKVRTILDYSAEGQTEEADLDATCSEVLATIQAADGDARHAFAVFKVSGLSSNALLEKVGQAMAGGASLSREDEEAWSRVQRRVRTLCEATAAAGGRVMVDAEESWIQDAIDALAEDMMSDYNRDRVVVYNTVQMYRHDRLAYLEAMADRAAEGGYLAGVKLVRGAYMEKERERAAQQGYPSPIQPDKASSDRDFDAAVRWVLDRIDCIHLVAGSHNEESNLKLCEWMGEAGLEAGDDRVAFAQL
;
A
#
# COMPACT_ATOMS: atom_id res chain seq x y z
N MET A 1 5.66 5.73 28.87
CA MET A 1 5.89 4.27 29.02
C MET A 1 7.27 4.02 29.62
N SER A 2 7.43 3.05 30.53
CA SER A 2 8.77 2.56 30.95
C SER A 2 9.44 1.84 29.77
N GLN A 3 10.77 1.96 29.60
CA GLN A 3 11.54 1.23 28.55
C GLN A 3 11.29 -0.29 28.55
N THR A 4 10.75 -0.85 29.64
CA THR A 4 10.39 -2.28 29.75
C THR A 4 9.22 -2.72 28.88
N ASN A 5 8.44 -1.82 28.26
CA ASN A 5 7.25 -2.15 27.47
C ASN A 5 7.42 -1.99 25.95
N LEU A 6 8.62 -1.64 25.46
CA LEU A 6 8.88 -1.53 24.03
C LEU A 6 9.11 -2.91 23.37
N PRO A 7 8.77 -3.08 22.07
CA PRO A 7 9.06 -4.31 21.35
C PRO A 7 10.56 -4.63 21.31
N ARG A 8 10.90 -5.92 21.40
CA ARG A 8 12.28 -6.42 21.29
C ARG A 8 12.50 -7.05 19.92
N PHE A 9 12.81 -6.23 18.92
CA PHE A 9 13.00 -6.71 17.55
C PHE A 9 14.20 -7.66 17.36
N ASN A 10 15.16 -7.64 18.28
CA ASN A 10 16.29 -8.57 18.28
C ASN A 10 15.98 -9.96 18.87
N ASP A 11 14.78 -10.19 19.41
CA ASP A 11 14.33 -11.50 19.89
C ASP A 11 13.72 -12.32 18.73
N THR A 12 14.59 -12.92 17.92
CA THR A 12 14.17 -13.73 16.77
C THR A 12 13.45 -15.01 17.19
N ALA A 13 13.71 -15.53 18.40
CA ALA A 13 13.00 -16.69 18.93
C ALA A 13 11.52 -16.36 19.15
N GLN A 14 11.23 -15.19 19.72
CA GLN A 14 9.85 -14.70 19.84
C GLN A 14 9.23 -14.41 18.46
N ALA A 15 9.97 -13.74 17.56
CA ALA A 15 9.46 -13.36 16.24
C ALA A 15 9.04 -14.58 15.40
N PHE A 16 9.83 -15.66 15.45
CA PHE A 16 9.62 -16.85 14.62
C PHE A 16 9.03 -18.06 15.37
N GLN A 17 8.54 -17.88 16.61
CA GLN A 17 7.99 -18.99 17.42
C GLN A 17 6.82 -19.74 16.75
N HIS A 18 6.16 -19.10 15.78
CA HIS A 18 5.04 -19.64 15.02
C HIS A 18 5.47 -20.46 13.79
N LEU A 19 6.78 -20.59 13.54
CA LEU A 19 7.36 -21.31 12.41
C LEU A 19 8.12 -22.56 12.89
N SER A 20 8.04 -23.63 12.11
CA SER A 20 8.87 -24.82 12.34
C SER A 20 10.28 -24.65 11.79
N ASP A 21 11.21 -25.47 12.26
CA ASP A 21 12.56 -25.60 11.67
C ASP A 21 12.53 -25.82 10.15
N ALA A 22 11.54 -26.57 9.65
CA ALA A 22 11.39 -26.82 8.23
C ALA A 22 10.95 -25.56 7.48
N ASP A 23 10.05 -24.76 8.05
CA ASP A 23 9.64 -23.46 7.50
C ASP A 23 10.83 -22.50 7.43
N LEU A 24 11.60 -22.40 8.51
CA LEU A 24 12.77 -21.52 8.58
C LEU A 24 13.84 -21.91 7.55
N ARG A 25 14.16 -23.21 7.43
CA ARG A 25 15.14 -23.67 6.43
C ARG A 25 14.66 -23.43 5.00
N ARG A 26 13.36 -23.59 4.72
CA ARG A 26 12.76 -23.25 3.42
C ARG A 26 12.90 -21.76 3.13
N ALA A 27 12.54 -20.89 4.08
CA ALA A 27 12.64 -19.45 3.93
C ALA A 27 14.10 -19.01 3.67
N VAL A 28 15.05 -19.49 4.47
CA VAL A 28 16.49 -19.22 4.27
C VAL A 28 16.96 -19.66 2.89
N GLY A 29 16.57 -20.85 2.45
CA GLY A 29 16.88 -21.36 1.11
C GLY A 29 16.34 -20.46 0.00
N LEU A 30 15.06 -20.07 0.10
CA LEU A 30 14.40 -19.20 -0.85
C LEU A 30 15.08 -17.82 -0.95
N PHE A 31 15.25 -17.13 0.19
CA PHE A 31 15.87 -15.80 0.20
C PHE A 31 17.34 -15.84 -0.25
N SER A 32 18.07 -16.90 0.05
CA SER A 32 19.44 -17.10 -0.45
C SER A 32 19.52 -17.27 -1.97
N LEU A 33 18.44 -17.74 -2.60
CA LEU A 33 18.34 -17.85 -4.06
C LEU A 33 17.91 -16.52 -4.68
N ILE A 34 16.88 -15.86 -4.12
CA ILE A 34 16.38 -14.57 -4.60
C ILE A 34 17.46 -13.48 -4.47
N GLY A 35 18.29 -13.54 -3.43
CA GLY A 35 19.41 -12.61 -3.24
C GLY A 35 20.55 -12.73 -4.26
N LYS A 36 20.44 -13.60 -5.28
CA LYS A 36 21.45 -13.76 -6.34
C LYS A 36 20.93 -13.16 -7.66
N PRO A 37 21.36 -11.93 -8.04
CA PRO A 37 20.81 -11.23 -9.21
C PRO A 37 20.91 -12.01 -10.53
N TRP A 38 22.00 -12.76 -10.74
CA TRP A 38 22.18 -13.57 -11.95
C TRP A 38 21.12 -14.68 -12.06
N LEU A 39 20.69 -15.26 -10.93
CA LEU A 39 19.69 -16.33 -10.90
C LEU A 39 18.29 -15.76 -11.18
N VAL A 40 17.98 -14.61 -10.58
CA VAL A 40 16.72 -13.88 -10.82
C VAL A 40 16.62 -13.48 -12.30
N ASN A 41 17.68 -12.91 -12.88
CA ASN A 41 17.71 -12.51 -14.28
C ASN A 41 17.57 -13.71 -15.23
N ALA A 42 18.27 -14.81 -14.96
CA ALA A 42 18.14 -16.05 -15.74
C ALA A 42 16.73 -16.64 -15.62
N GLY A 43 16.16 -16.66 -14.41
CA GLY A 43 14.79 -17.10 -14.14
C GLY A 43 13.75 -16.28 -14.88
N SER A 44 13.90 -14.95 -14.89
CA SER A 44 13.02 -14.03 -15.64
C SER A 44 13.08 -14.30 -17.15
N ALA A 45 14.28 -14.42 -17.73
CA ALA A 45 14.43 -14.74 -19.15
C ALA A 45 13.79 -16.09 -19.52
N LEU A 46 13.97 -17.11 -18.67
CA LEU A 46 13.33 -18.42 -18.85
C LEU A 46 11.81 -18.35 -18.72
N ALA A 47 11.30 -17.56 -17.77
CA ALA A 47 9.86 -17.35 -17.59
C ALA A 47 9.24 -16.66 -18.81
N HIS A 48 9.88 -15.62 -19.34
CA HIS A 48 9.45 -14.96 -20.57
C HIS A 48 9.44 -15.91 -21.77
N LEU A 49 10.47 -16.75 -21.92
CA LEU A 49 10.50 -17.77 -22.96
C LEU A 49 9.38 -18.80 -22.78
N ALA A 50 9.19 -19.30 -21.56
CA ALA A 50 8.13 -20.25 -21.25
C ALA A 50 6.73 -19.68 -21.54
N LEU A 51 6.48 -18.41 -21.18
CA LEU A 51 5.23 -17.70 -21.50
C LEU A 51 5.05 -17.53 -23.01
N ALA A 52 6.10 -17.13 -23.74
CA ALA A 52 6.06 -17.03 -25.20
C ALA A 52 5.76 -18.38 -25.86
N LEU A 53 6.25 -19.47 -25.28
CA LEU A 53 5.98 -20.85 -25.69
C LEU A 53 4.68 -21.44 -25.10
N ARG A 54 3.91 -20.65 -24.33
CA ARG A 54 2.68 -21.08 -23.63
C ARG A 54 2.87 -22.31 -22.73
N VAL A 55 4.06 -22.46 -22.14
CA VAL A 55 4.36 -23.49 -21.15
C VAL A 55 3.72 -23.08 -19.81
N PRO A 56 2.88 -23.92 -19.19
CA PRO A 56 2.28 -23.59 -17.90
C PRO A 56 3.34 -23.63 -16.80
N LEU A 57 3.61 -22.49 -16.17
CA LEU A 57 4.63 -22.34 -15.11
C LEU A 57 4.09 -22.58 -13.69
N GLY A 58 2.77 -22.76 -13.53
CA GLY A 58 2.13 -22.87 -12.22
C GLY A 58 2.72 -23.97 -11.33
N TRP A 59 3.12 -25.10 -11.89
CA TRP A 59 3.72 -26.22 -11.13
C TRP A 59 5.07 -25.87 -10.48
N ALA A 60 5.82 -24.91 -11.05
CA ALA A 60 7.11 -24.48 -10.53
C ALA A 60 6.99 -23.27 -9.59
N VAL A 61 6.10 -22.33 -9.93
CA VAL A 61 5.95 -21.07 -9.19
C VAL A 61 5.10 -21.24 -7.93
N ARG A 62 4.00 -22.01 -8.00
CA ARG A 62 3.07 -22.20 -6.88
C ARG A 62 3.72 -22.76 -5.60
N PRO A 63 4.51 -23.85 -5.64
CA PRO A 63 5.09 -24.42 -4.42
C PRO A 63 6.33 -23.67 -3.91
N THR A 64 6.75 -22.59 -4.58
CA THR A 64 8.00 -21.88 -4.27
C THR A 64 7.74 -20.46 -3.75
N VAL A 65 8.00 -19.44 -4.56
CA VAL A 65 7.86 -18.02 -4.18
C VAL A 65 6.42 -17.73 -3.78
N TYR A 66 5.45 -18.22 -4.57
CA TYR A 66 4.04 -17.95 -4.34
C TYR A 66 3.56 -18.41 -2.96
N ALA A 67 3.88 -19.65 -2.55
CA ALA A 67 3.52 -20.15 -1.23
C ALA A 67 4.19 -19.41 -0.05
N HIS A 68 5.25 -18.63 -0.32
CA HIS A 68 5.92 -17.83 0.69
C HIS A 68 5.39 -16.39 0.78
N VAL A 69 4.91 -15.82 -0.32
CA VAL A 69 4.52 -14.40 -0.41
C VAL A 69 3.01 -14.17 -0.57
N CYS A 70 2.25 -15.19 -0.96
CA CYS A 70 0.80 -15.09 -1.14
C CYS A 70 0.07 -15.85 -0.03
N GLY A 71 -0.94 -15.21 0.56
CA GLY A 71 -1.77 -15.82 1.62
C GLY A 71 -2.65 -16.96 1.12
N GLY A 72 -2.97 -16.98 -0.19
CA GLY A 72 -3.82 -17.95 -0.87
C GLY A 72 -4.08 -17.56 -2.34
N GLU A 73 -4.66 -18.48 -3.13
CA GLU A 73 -5.05 -18.23 -4.53
C GLU A 73 -6.47 -17.62 -4.66
N SER A 74 -7.24 -17.62 -3.58
CA SER A 74 -8.57 -17.00 -3.48
C SER A 74 -8.80 -16.48 -2.06
N ILE A 75 -9.89 -15.75 -1.84
CA ILE A 75 -10.33 -15.30 -0.51
C ILE A 75 -10.45 -16.50 0.44
N GLU A 76 -11.12 -17.58 0.02
CA GLU A 76 -11.25 -18.81 0.81
C GLU A 76 -9.91 -19.51 1.00
N GLY A 77 -9.02 -19.44 0.01
CA GLY A 77 -7.65 -19.95 0.10
C GLY A 77 -6.81 -19.26 1.17
N CYS A 78 -7.15 -18.02 1.54
CA CYS A 78 -6.44 -17.25 2.56
C CYS A 78 -6.84 -17.60 4.01
N GLU A 79 -7.92 -18.35 4.23
CA GLU A 79 -8.49 -18.59 5.56
C GLU A 79 -7.49 -19.18 6.57
N CYS A 80 -6.69 -20.17 6.16
CA CYS A 80 -5.71 -20.80 7.04
C CYS A 80 -4.65 -19.78 7.50
N THR A 81 -4.16 -18.96 6.57
CA THR A 81 -3.18 -17.90 6.84
C THR A 81 -3.79 -16.84 7.76
N MET A 82 -5.02 -16.42 7.47
CA MET A 82 -5.75 -15.44 8.29
C MET A 82 -5.99 -15.94 9.71
N ALA A 83 -6.43 -17.19 9.89
CA ALA A 83 -6.64 -17.79 11.20
C ALA A 83 -5.34 -17.83 12.01
N LYS A 84 -4.23 -18.24 11.38
CA LYS A 84 -2.91 -18.26 12.01
C LYS A 84 -2.45 -16.87 12.45
N LEU A 85 -2.65 -15.83 11.63
CA LEU A 85 -2.32 -14.46 12.01
C LEU A 85 -3.21 -13.95 13.16
N ALA A 86 -4.50 -14.28 13.13
CA ALA A 86 -5.46 -13.89 14.15
C ALA A 86 -5.14 -14.51 15.54
N GLU A 87 -4.62 -15.74 15.60
CA GLU A 87 -4.12 -16.36 16.85
C GLU A 87 -3.04 -15.51 17.54
N HIS A 88 -2.28 -14.75 16.75
CA HIS A 88 -1.24 -13.83 17.22
C HIS A 88 -1.70 -12.36 17.28
N LYS A 89 -3.01 -12.10 17.19
CA LYS A 89 -3.62 -10.76 17.19
C LYS A 89 -3.15 -9.87 16.03
N VAL A 90 -2.71 -10.48 14.93
CA VAL A 90 -2.41 -9.78 13.68
C VAL A 90 -3.66 -9.84 12.81
N ARG A 91 -4.12 -8.66 12.36
CA ARG A 91 -5.23 -8.54 11.42
C ARG A 91 -4.70 -8.54 9.99
N THR A 92 -5.49 -9.08 9.07
CA THR A 92 -5.09 -9.30 7.67
C THR A 92 -5.65 -8.22 6.75
N ILE A 93 -4.91 -7.95 5.68
CA ILE A 93 -5.34 -7.16 4.52
C ILE A 93 -5.40 -8.14 3.35
N LEU A 94 -6.58 -8.27 2.73
CA LEU A 94 -6.73 -9.05 1.51
C LEU A 94 -6.42 -8.14 0.31
N ASP A 95 -5.17 -8.18 -0.14
CA ASP A 95 -4.69 -7.41 -1.29
C ASP A 95 -4.85 -8.21 -2.58
N TYR A 96 -5.77 -7.78 -3.45
CA TYR A 96 -5.89 -8.33 -4.80
C TYR A 96 -4.82 -7.71 -5.70
N SER A 97 -3.83 -8.51 -6.07
CA SER A 97 -2.62 -8.08 -6.80
C SER A 97 -2.87 -7.81 -8.28
N ALA A 98 -3.73 -6.83 -8.60
CA ALA A 98 -3.97 -6.35 -9.97
C ALA A 98 -3.46 -4.91 -10.16
N GLU A 99 -2.70 -4.69 -11.23
CA GLU A 99 -2.14 -3.40 -11.64
C GLU A 99 -1.95 -3.35 -13.16
N GLY A 100 -1.89 -2.14 -13.73
CA GLY A 100 -1.53 -1.93 -15.13
C GLY A 100 -2.52 -2.47 -16.17
N GLN A 101 -3.79 -2.60 -15.81
CA GLN A 101 -4.85 -3.06 -16.70
C GLN A 101 -5.26 -1.97 -17.70
N THR A 102 -5.70 -2.34 -18.90
CA THR A 102 -6.06 -1.37 -19.95
C THR A 102 -7.47 -1.52 -20.49
N GLU A 103 -8.00 -2.75 -20.56
CA GLU A 103 -9.32 -3.00 -21.12
C GLU A 103 -10.42 -2.78 -20.07
N GLU A 104 -11.50 -2.09 -20.45
CA GLU A 104 -12.60 -1.75 -19.52
C GLU A 104 -13.20 -2.97 -18.81
N ALA A 105 -13.27 -4.12 -19.49
CA ALA A 105 -13.75 -5.37 -18.89
C ALA A 105 -12.82 -5.89 -17.78
N ASP A 106 -11.50 -5.74 -17.94
CA ASP A 106 -10.51 -6.15 -16.93
C ASP A 106 -10.50 -5.17 -15.75
N LEU A 107 -10.73 -3.88 -16.00
CA LEU A 107 -10.92 -2.86 -14.96
C LEU A 107 -12.17 -3.11 -14.13
N ASP A 108 -13.28 -3.51 -14.77
CA ASP A 108 -14.53 -3.88 -14.09
C ASP A 108 -14.39 -5.20 -13.31
N ALA A 109 -13.68 -6.18 -13.87
CA ALA A 109 -13.34 -7.42 -13.17
C ALA A 109 -12.50 -7.14 -11.93
N THR A 110 -11.47 -6.29 -12.04
CA THR A 110 -10.65 -5.87 -10.91
C THR A 110 -11.47 -5.18 -9.82
N CYS A 111 -12.37 -4.28 -10.20
CA CYS A 111 -13.31 -3.65 -9.26
C CYS A 111 -14.17 -4.71 -8.53
N SER A 112 -14.65 -5.71 -9.26
CA SER A 112 -15.50 -6.79 -8.71
C SER A 112 -14.73 -7.66 -7.70
N GLU A 113 -13.47 -7.99 -7.99
CA GLU A 113 -12.62 -8.77 -7.07
C GLU A 113 -12.30 -7.99 -5.79
N VAL A 114 -11.95 -6.70 -5.89
CA VAL A 114 -11.74 -5.85 -4.71
C VAL A 114 -13.04 -5.70 -3.91
N LEU A 115 -14.19 -5.58 -4.58
CA LEU A 115 -15.47 -5.54 -3.89
C LEU A 115 -15.76 -6.85 -3.14
N ALA A 116 -15.40 -8.00 -3.71
CA ALA A 116 -15.51 -9.29 -3.05
C ALA A 116 -14.62 -9.38 -1.80
N THR A 117 -13.40 -8.83 -1.82
CA THR A 117 -12.55 -8.79 -0.62
C THR A 117 -13.12 -7.89 0.47
N ILE A 118 -13.73 -6.75 0.11
CA ILE A 118 -14.45 -5.87 1.05
C ILE A 118 -15.64 -6.60 1.67
N GLN A 119 -16.43 -7.31 0.87
CA GLN A 119 -17.59 -8.07 1.34
C GLN A 119 -17.20 -9.24 2.23
N ALA A 120 -16.10 -9.93 1.93
CA ALA A 120 -15.56 -10.99 2.78
C ALA A 120 -15.08 -10.47 4.14
N ALA A 121 -14.64 -9.21 4.20
CA ALA A 121 -14.23 -8.56 5.44
C ALA A 121 -15.40 -8.03 6.28
N ASP A 122 -16.61 -7.94 5.73
CA ASP A 122 -17.77 -7.39 6.44
C ASP A 122 -18.15 -8.28 7.63
N GLY A 123 -18.14 -7.70 8.83
CA GLY A 123 -18.42 -8.41 10.08
C GLY A 123 -17.30 -9.33 10.60
N ASP A 124 -16.15 -9.40 9.92
CA ASP A 124 -15.01 -10.22 10.37
C ASP A 124 -13.87 -9.36 10.94
N ALA A 125 -13.74 -9.40 12.28
CA ALA A 125 -12.74 -8.64 13.04
C ALA A 125 -11.29 -9.04 12.74
N ARG A 126 -11.05 -10.12 12.01
CA ARG A 126 -9.70 -10.53 11.55
C ARG A 126 -9.19 -9.61 10.45
N HIS A 127 -10.05 -8.84 9.77
CA HIS A 127 -9.63 -7.89 8.74
C HIS A 127 -9.27 -6.52 9.30
N ALA A 128 -8.20 -5.94 8.80
CA ALA A 128 -7.73 -4.61 9.22
C ALA A 128 -8.25 -3.49 8.32
N PHE A 129 -8.05 -3.70 7.01
CA PHE A 129 -8.29 -2.75 5.93
C PHE A 129 -8.57 -3.50 4.63
N ALA A 130 -9.37 -2.90 3.76
CA ALA A 130 -9.33 -3.15 2.32
C ALA A 130 -8.18 -2.35 1.68
N VAL A 131 -7.74 -2.75 0.49
CA VAL A 131 -6.70 -2.03 -0.26
C VAL A 131 -6.94 -2.21 -1.75
N PHE A 132 -6.61 -1.19 -2.54
CA PHE A 132 -6.58 -1.28 -4.00
C PHE A 132 -5.59 -0.29 -4.61
N LYS A 133 -5.18 -0.59 -5.85
CA LYS A 133 -4.38 0.28 -6.72
C LYS A 133 -5.29 0.90 -7.78
N VAL A 134 -5.12 2.18 -8.05
CA VAL A 134 -5.97 2.88 -9.03
C VAL A 134 -5.62 2.44 -10.46
N SER A 135 -4.36 2.04 -10.73
CA SER A 135 -3.98 1.42 -12.01
C SER A 135 -4.64 0.06 -12.29
N GLY A 136 -5.24 -0.58 -11.27
CA GLY A 136 -6.12 -1.73 -11.46
C GLY A 136 -7.53 -1.33 -11.94
N LEU A 137 -7.91 -0.05 -11.80
CA LEU A 137 -9.25 0.50 -12.09
C LEU A 137 -9.24 1.55 -13.22
N SER A 138 -8.05 1.92 -13.68
CA SER A 138 -7.76 2.86 -14.77
C SER A 138 -6.53 2.41 -15.55
N SER A 139 -6.45 2.77 -16.83
CA SER A 139 -5.17 2.70 -17.54
C SER A 139 -4.19 3.77 -17.03
N ASN A 140 -2.89 3.44 -17.04
CA ASN A 140 -1.84 4.40 -16.66
C ASN A 140 -1.78 5.61 -17.61
N ALA A 141 -2.10 5.41 -18.88
CA ALA A 141 -2.14 6.50 -19.86
C ALA A 141 -3.22 7.53 -19.51
N LEU A 142 -4.40 7.09 -19.05
CA LEU A 142 -5.44 7.99 -18.60
C LEU A 142 -5.03 8.73 -17.31
N LEU A 143 -4.46 8.03 -16.32
CA LEU A 143 -3.99 8.66 -15.09
C LEU A 143 -2.93 9.73 -15.34
N GLU A 144 -1.98 9.47 -16.24
CA GLU A 144 -0.95 10.43 -16.61
C GLU A 144 -1.56 11.67 -17.31
N LYS A 145 -2.53 11.49 -18.21
CA LYS A 145 -3.26 12.61 -18.83
C LYS A 145 -4.03 13.44 -17.80
N VAL A 146 -4.69 12.79 -16.84
CA VAL A 146 -5.43 13.47 -15.76
C VAL A 146 -4.47 14.30 -14.90
N GLY A 147 -3.35 13.72 -14.47
CA GLY A 147 -2.32 14.43 -13.72
C GLY A 147 -1.75 15.63 -14.50
N GLN A 148 -1.47 15.46 -15.79
CA GLN A 148 -1.03 16.56 -16.66
C GLN A 148 -2.08 17.67 -16.77
N ALA A 149 -3.36 17.34 -16.94
CA ALA A 149 -4.44 18.31 -17.01
C ALA A 149 -4.58 19.10 -15.70
N MET A 150 -4.45 18.43 -14.55
CA MET A 150 -4.48 19.06 -13.22
C MET A 150 -3.30 20.03 -13.01
N ALA A 151 -2.12 19.70 -13.57
CA ALA A 151 -0.93 20.56 -13.54
C ALA A 151 -0.98 21.72 -14.55
N GLY A 152 -2.13 21.99 -15.17
CA GLY A 152 -2.30 23.07 -16.16
C GLY A 152 -1.86 22.70 -17.58
N GLY A 153 -1.70 21.41 -17.86
CA GLY A 153 -1.43 20.87 -19.19
C GLY A 153 -2.66 20.85 -20.10
N ALA A 154 -2.62 19.98 -21.12
CA ALA A 154 -3.73 19.85 -22.06
C ALA A 154 -4.99 19.32 -21.36
N SER A 155 -6.14 19.92 -21.68
CA SER A 155 -7.43 19.41 -21.22
C SER A 155 -7.69 18.01 -21.77
N LEU A 156 -8.44 17.22 -21.00
CA LEU A 156 -8.85 15.89 -21.42
C LEU A 156 -9.74 15.95 -22.67
N SER A 157 -9.64 14.94 -23.52
CA SER A 157 -10.62 14.76 -24.58
C SER A 157 -11.96 14.30 -23.97
N ARG A 158 -13.07 14.46 -24.70
CA ARG A 158 -14.37 13.96 -24.24
C ARG A 158 -14.36 12.45 -23.92
N GLU A 159 -13.63 11.67 -24.71
CA GLU A 159 -13.47 10.23 -24.47
C GLU A 159 -12.70 9.96 -23.17
N ASP A 160 -11.62 10.72 -22.93
CA ASP A 160 -10.84 10.63 -21.68
C ASP A 160 -11.67 11.09 -20.47
N GLU A 161 -12.53 12.11 -20.60
CA GLU A 161 -13.46 12.56 -19.54
C GLU A 161 -14.50 11.47 -19.20
N GLU A 162 -15.08 10.84 -20.22
CA GLU A 162 -16.02 9.74 -20.05
C GLU A 162 -15.34 8.51 -19.42
N ALA A 163 -14.08 8.23 -19.78
CA ALA A 163 -13.27 7.19 -19.18
C ALA A 163 -12.92 7.51 -17.72
N TRP A 164 -12.51 8.74 -17.43
CA TRP A 164 -12.22 9.19 -16.08
C TRP A 164 -13.45 9.09 -15.16
N SER A 165 -14.63 9.44 -15.69
CA SER A 165 -15.89 9.28 -14.98
C SER A 165 -16.20 7.80 -14.62
N ARG A 166 -15.71 6.82 -15.41
CA ARG A 166 -15.82 5.39 -15.05
C ARG A 166 -14.88 5.04 -13.91
N VAL A 167 -13.63 5.51 -13.96
CA VAL A 167 -12.64 5.31 -12.89
C VAL A 167 -13.16 5.87 -11.56
N GLN A 168 -13.64 7.12 -11.56
CA GLN A 168 -14.23 7.76 -10.38
C GLN A 168 -15.40 6.94 -9.80
N ARG A 169 -16.26 6.36 -10.66
CA ARG A 169 -17.35 5.49 -10.21
C ARG A 169 -16.86 4.18 -9.59
N ARG A 170 -15.85 3.52 -10.16
CA ARG A 170 -15.24 2.32 -9.57
C ARG A 170 -14.67 2.62 -8.18
N VAL A 171 -13.84 3.66 -8.07
CA VAL A 171 -13.24 4.08 -6.79
C VAL A 171 -14.31 4.43 -5.74
N ARG A 172 -15.34 5.20 -6.15
CA ARG A 172 -16.47 5.53 -5.28
C ARG A 172 -17.22 4.30 -4.80
N THR A 173 -17.43 3.31 -5.67
CA THR A 173 -18.13 2.05 -5.34
C THR A 173 -17.40 1.30 -4.23
N LEU A 174 -16.07 1.19 -4.31
CA LEU A 174 -15.24 0.52 -3.31
C LEU A 174 -15.23 1.27 -1.98
N CYS A 175 -15.11 2.60 -2.01
CA CYS A 175 -15.12 3.43 -0.80
C CYS A 175 -16.49 3.43 -0.11
N GLU A 176 -17.58 3.51 -0.88
CA GLU A 176 -18.95 3.45 -0.38
C GLU A 176 -19.26 2.09 0.27
N ALA A 177 -18.90 0.99 -0.42
CA ALA A 177 -19.06 -0.35 0.13
C ALA A 177 -18.26 -0.55 1.42
N THR A 178 -17.04 -0.04 1.47
CA THR A 178 -16.21 -0.07 2.69
C THR A 178 -16.83 0.73 3.83
N ALA A 179 -17.32 1.94 3.54
CA ALA A 179 -17.98 2.79 4.53
C ALA A 179 -19.25 2.12 5.08
N ALA A 180 -20.06 1.50 4.20
CA ALA A 180 -21.28 0.79 4.56
C ALA A 180 -21.01 -0.43 5.45
N ALA A 181 -19.94 -1.18 5.16
CA ALA A 181 -19.48 -2.31 5.98
C ALA A 181 -18.80 -1.90 7.30
N GLY A 182 -18.67 -0.59 7.57
CA GLY A 182 -17.97 -0.11 8.76
C GLY A 182 -16.45 -0.27 8.73
N GLY A 183 -15.89 -0.60 7.56
CA GLY A 183 -14.48 -0.87 7.36
C GLY A 183 -13.63 0.38 7.09
N ARG A 184 -12.37 0.12 6.72
CA ARG A 184 -11.37 1.12 6.31
C ARG A 184 -10.69 0.65 5.03
N VAL A 185 -10.33 1.56 4.14
CA VAL A 185 -9.71 1.26 2.85
C VAL A 185 -8.47 2.12 2.62
N MET A 186 -7.44 1.50 2.06
CA MET A 186 -6.20 2.18 1.66
C MET A 186 -6.14 2.28 0.14
N VAL A 187 -5.88 3.48 -0.37
CA VAL A 187 -5.54 3.70 -1.77
C VAL A 187 -4.02 3.65 -1.88
N ASP A 188 -3.49 2.66 -2.59
CA ASP A 188 -2.05 2.51 -2.75
C ASP A 188 -1.46 3.60 -3.66
N ALA A 189 -0.24 4.03 -3.33
CA ALA A 189 0.53 4.96 -4.13
C ALA A 189 1.40 4.18 -5.13
N GLU A 190 1.50 4.73 -6.32
CA GLU A 190 2.11 4.10 -7.49
C GLU A 190 3.25 4.99 -7.99
N GLU A 191 3.48 5.09 -9.30
CA GLU A 191 4.57 5.91 -9.83
C GLU A 191 4.25 7.41 -9.87
N SER A 192 5.31 8.23 -9.77
CA SER A 192 5.22 9.68 -9.61
C SER A 192 4.40 10.40 -10.68
N TRP A 193 4.42 9.91 -11.93
CA TRP A 193 3.74 10.55 -13.06
C TRP A 193 2.24 10.23 -13.15
N ILE A 194 1.74 9.27 -12.37
CA ILE A 194 0.30 9.01 -12.22
C ILE A 194 -0.22 9.40 -10.83
N GLN A 195 0.68 9.65 -9.87
CA GLN A 195 0.32 9.82 -8.47
C GLN A 195 -0.60 11.00 -8.21
N ASP A 196 -0.48 12.12 -8.92
CA ASP A 196 -1.33 13.29 -8.67
C ASP A 196 -2.81 13.00 -8.93
N ALA A 197 -3.13 12.17 -9.93
CA ALA A 197 -4.50 11.72 -10.20
C ALA A 197 -5.03 10.77 -9.12
N ILE A 198 -4.15 9.91 -8.57
CA ILE A 198 -4.45 8.98 -7.49
C ILE A 198 -4.70 9.75 -6.19
N ASP A 199 -3.82 10.69 -5.87
CA ASP A 199 -3.91 11.59 -4.71
C ASP A 199 -5.25 12.34 -4.71
N ALA A 200 -5.61 12.96 -5.83
CA ALA A 200 -6.89 13.68 -5.96
C ALA A 200 -8.12 12.77 -5.80
N LEU A 201 -8.07 11.54 -6.33
CA LEU A 201 -9.15 10.56 -6.11
C LEU A 201 -9.28 10.19 -4.63
N ALA A 202 -8.14 9.90 -3.98
CA ALA A 202 -8.15 9.51 -2.57
C ALA A 202 -8.67 10.65 -1.69
N GLU A 203 -8.25 11.89 -1.94
CA GLU A 203 -8.70 13.08 -1.22
C GLU A 203 -10.19 13.39 -1.45
N ASP A 204 -10.71 13.23 -2.68
CA ASP A 204 -12.15 13.34 -2.96
C ASP A 204 -12.96 12.33 -2.13
N MET A 205 -12.48 11.09 -2.04
CA MET A 205 -13.12 10.06 -1.22
C MET A 205 -12.96 10.32 0.28
N MET A 206 -11.83 10.87 0.74
CA MET A 206 -11.69 11.30 2.13
C MET A 206 -12.70 12.39 2.48
N SER A 207 -12.83 13.40 1.61
CA SER A 207 -13.83 14.46 1.77
C SER A 207 -15.20 13.83 1.95
N ASP A 208 -15.61 12.89 1.09
CA ASP A 208 -16.95 12.31 1.18
C ASP A 208 -17.16 11.42 2.42
N TYR A 209 -16.19 10.58 2.78
CA TYR A 209 -16.40 9.47 3.73
C TYR A 209 -15.71 9.64 5.11
N ASN A 210 -14.73 10.53 5.27
CA ASN A 210 -14.01 10.72 6.52
C ASN A 210 -14.62 11.80 7.43
N ARG A 211 -15.88 11.63 7.83
CA ARG A 211 -16.56 12.56 8.74
C ARG A 211 -16.20 12.25 10.20
N ASP A 212 -17.05 11.50 10.90
CA ASP A 212 -16.85 11.18 12.32
C ASP A 212 -15.77 10.11 12.58
N ARG A 213 -15.31 9.42 11.52
CA ARG A 213 -14.26 8.41 11.56
C ARG A 213 -13.47 8.44 10.26
N VAL A 214 -12.23 7.95 10.27
CA VAL A 214 -11.42 7.77 9.05
C VAL A 214 -11.78 6.43 8.39
N VAL A 215 -12.32 6.50 7.17
CA VAL A 215 -12.62 5.36 6.31
C VAL A 215 -11.54 5.19 5.25
N VAL A 216 -11.18 6.28 4.56
CA VAL A 216 -10.25 6.29 3.42
C VAL A 216 -8.89 6.78 3.87
N TYR A 217 -7.85 6.04 3.48
CA TYR A 217 -6.45 6.35 3.72
C TYR A 217 -5.72 6.51 2.38
N ASN A 218 -5.03 7.63 2.18
CA ASN A 218 -4.13 7.80 1.04
C ASN A 218 -2.72 7.35 1.41
N THR A 219 -2.01 6.72 0.49
CA THR A 219 -0.63 6.30 0.69
C THR A 219 0.33 7.40 0.27
N VAL A 220 1.30 7.72 1.13
CA VAL A 220 2.32 8.75 0.86
C VAL A 220 3.71 8.11 0.91
N GLN A 221 4.42 8.20 -0.21
CA GLN A 221 5.73 7.58 -0.41
C GLN A 221 6.87 8.54 -0.01
N MET A 222 7.41 8.36 1.19
CA MET A 222 8.41 9.25 1.78
C MET A 222 9.81 9.16 1.15
N TYR A 223 10.01 8.26 0.18
CA TYR A 223 11.17 8.26 -0.69
C TYR A 223 11.15 9.39 -1.72
N ARG A 224 10.07 10.17 -1.86
CA ARG A 224 9.96 11.30 -2.77
C ARG A 224 10.20 12.60 -2.01
N HIS A 225 10.93 13.53 -2.60
CA HIS A 225 11.36 14.75 -1.91
C HIS A 225 10.23 15.75 -1.64
N ASP A 226 9.11 15.65 -2.35
CA ASP A 226 7.98 16.56 -2.28
C ASP A 226 6.87 16.09 -1.32
N ARG A 227 6.97 14.85 -0.81
CA ARG A 227 5.84 14.19 -0.15
C ARG A 227 5.56 14.64 1.28
N LEU A 228 6.55 15.17 1.99
CA LEU A 228 6.31 15.81 3.29
C LEU A 228 5.47 17.09 3.11
N ALA A 229 5.82 17.95 2.16
CA ALA A 229 5.05 19.17 1.88
C ALA A 229 3.64 18.85 1.38
N TYR A 230 3.49 17.80 0.56
CA TYR A 230 2.18 17.32 0.15
C TYR A 230 1.33 16.84 1.34
N LEU A 231 1.90 16.08 2.27
CA LEU A 231 1.21 15.61 3.48
C LEU A 231 0.67 16.78 4.31
N GLU A 232 1.48 17.82 4.49
CA GLU A 232 1.07 19.06 5.18
C GLU A 232 -0.11 19.73 4.44
N ALA A 233 0.01 19.91 3.13
CA ALA A 233 -1.03 20.54 2.32
C ALA A 233 -2.33 19.71 2.27
N MET A 234 -2.23 18.38 2.26
CA MET A 234 -3.38 17.47 2.32
C MET A 234 -4.13 17.63 3.65
N ALA A 235 -3.41 17.76 4.76
CA ALA A 235 -4.02 18.01 6.06
C ALA A 235 -4.68 19.40 6.15
N ASP A 236 -4.08 20.43 5.56
CA ASP A 236 -4.67 21.76 5.48
C ASP A 236 -6.00 21.71 4.71
N ARG A 237 -6.03 21.02 3.56
CA ARG A 237 -7.27 20.80 2.79
C ARG A 237 -8.32 20.01 3.59
N ALA A 238 -7.91 19.02 4.38
CA ALA A 238 -8.81 18.28 5.24
C ALA A 238 -9.43 19.15 6.35
N ALA A 239 -8.60 19.99 6.98
CA ALA A 239 -9.05 20.94 7.98
C ALA A 239 -10.01 21.99 7.40
N GLU A 240 -9.70 22.56 6.22
CA GLU A 240 -10.56 23.51 5.51
C GLU A 240 -11.89 22.87 5.08
N GLY A 241 -11.86 21.61 4.64
CA GLY A 241 -13.03 20.84 4.23
C GLY A 241 -13.84 20.24 5.38
N GLY A 242 -13.37 20.33 6.62
CA GLY A 242 -14.05 19.79 7.80
C GLY A 242 -14.17 18.27 7.81
N TYR A 243 -13.12 17.57 7.39
CA TYR A 243 -13.05 16.10 7.44
C TYR A 243 -11.74 15.62 8.06
N LEU A 244 -11.71 14.37 8.54
CA LEU A 244 -10.52 13.72 9.09
C LEU A 244 -9.63 13.20 7.95
N ALA A 245 -8.31 13.27 8.13
CA ALA A 245 -7.38 12.70 7.17
C ALA A 245 -6.97 11.27 7.59
N GLY A 246 -6.81 10.39 6.59
CA GLY A 246 -6.21 9.07 6.77
C GLY A 246 -4.96 8.96 5.92
N VAL A 247 -3.82 8.60 6.52
CA VAL A 247 -2.57 8.45 5.77
C VAL A 247 -1.89 7.11 6.05
N LYS A 248 -1.47 6.44 4.98
CA LYS A 248 -0.50 5.34 5.03
C LYS A 248 0.87 5.86 4.63
N LEU A 249 1.80 5.94 5.57
CA LEU A 249 3.17 6.32 5.29
C LEU A 249 3.98 5.08 4.90
N VAL A 250 4.68 5.15 3.77
CA VAL A 250 5.64 4.14 3.30
C VAL A 250 6.92 4.83 2.84
N ARG A 251 8.01 4.07 2.60
CA ARG A 251 9.14 4.62 1.84
C ARG A 251 8.78 4.76 0.37
N GLY A 252 8.65 3.65 -0.36
CA GLY A 252 8.30 3.62 -1.77
C GLY A 252 8.78 2.31 -2.42
N ALA A 253 8.17 1.93 -3.55
CA ALA A 253 8.40 0.63 -4.19
C ALA A 253 8.95 0.73 -5.63
N TYR A 254 9.05 1.93 -6.21
CA TYR A 254 9.33 2.12 -7.64
C TYR A 254 10.70 2.76 -7.93
N MET A 255 11.66 2.65 -7.01
CA MET A 255 12.92 3.41 -7.01
C MET A 255 13.71 3.34 -8.34
N GLU A 256 13.86 2.14 -8.87
CA GLU A 256 14.59 1.88 -10.12
C GLU A 256 13.86 2.52 -11.31
N LYS A 257 12.53 2.34 -11.37
CA LYS A 257 11.68 2.86 -12.45
C LYS A 257 11.65 4.38 -12.49
N GLU A 258 11.58 5.02 -11.32
CA GLU A 258 11.66 6.47 -11.16
C GLU A 258 12.98 7.04 -11.69
N ARG A 259 14.11 6.42 -11.30
CA ARG A 259 15.45 6.85 -11.74
C ARG A 259 15.67 6.61 -13.22
N GLU A 260 15.22 5.47 -13.74
CA GLU A 260 15.31 5.15 -15.15
C GLU A 260 14.51 6.14 -16.00
N ARG A 261 13.25 6.42 -15.64
CA ARG A 261 12.41 7.39 -16.36
C ARG A 261 13.03 8.80 -16.31
N ALA A 262 13.52 9.24 -15.15
CA ALA A 262 14.17 10.53 -14.99
C ALA A 262 15.41 10.67 -15.89
N ALA A 263 16.26 9.64 -15.97
CA ALA A 263 17.41 9.61 -16.85
C ALA A 263 17.02 9.63 -18.35
N GLN A 264 16.01 8.85 -18.73
CA GLN A 264 15.52 8.79 -20.11
C GLN A 264 14.89 10.10 -20.59
N GLN A 265 14.16 10.80 -19.71
CA GLN A 265 13.47 12.05 -20.04
C GLN A 265 14.28 13.31 -19.72
N GLY A 266 15.42 13.17 -19.04
CA GLY A 266 16.36 14.27 -18.78
C GLY A 266 15.92 15.23 -17.66
N TYR A 267 15.11 14.77 -16.71
CA TYR A 267 14.72 15.55 -15.52
C TYR A 267 15.36 14.98 -14.24
N PRO A 268 15.50 15.78 -13.15
CA PRO A 268 16.04 15.30 -11.88
C PRO A 268 15.17 14.17 -11.29
N SER A 269 15.80 13.15 -10.70
CA SER A 269 15.05 12.08 -10.05
C SER A 269 14.10 12.63 -8.96
N PRO A 270 12.83 12.22 -8.92
CA PRO A 270 11.85 12.74 -7.96
C PRO A 270 12.02 12.15 -6.56
N ILE A 271 12.93 11.18 -6.42
CA ILE A 271 13.17 10.45 -5.18
C ILE A 271 14.44 10.96 -4.47
N GLN A 272 14.49 10.70 -3.17
CA GLN A 272 15.59 11.01 -2.28
C GLN A 272 16.91 10.42 -2.80
N PRO A 273 18.05 11.10 -2.52
CA PRO A 273 19.35 10.67 -3.03
C PRO A 273 19.77 9.31 -2.46
N ASP A 274 19.36 8.99 -1.22
CA ASP A 274 19.76 7.79 -0.52
C ASP A 274 18.69 7.30 0.49
N LYS A 275 18.94 6.10 1.03
CA LYS A 275 18.09 5.49 2.05
C LYS A 275 17.97 6.36 3.29
N ALA A 276 19.07 6.93 3.78
CA ALA A 276 19.08 7.73 5.00
C ALA A 276 18.18 8.97 4.87
N SER A 277 18.14 9.58 3.69
CA SER A 277 17.24 10.70 3.40
C SER A 277 15.78 10.28 3.33
N SER A 278 15.49 9.09 2.78
CA SER A 278 14.14 8.51 2.82
C SER A 278 13.70 8.15 4.24
N ASP A 279 14.61 7.62 5.06
CA ASP A 279 14.34 7.30 6.47
C ASP A 279 14.04 8.56 7.28
N ARG A 280 14.86 9.60 7.11
CA ARG A 280 14.67 10.90 7.78
C ARG A 280 13.30 11.47 7.49
N ASP A 281 12.89 11.49 6.22
CA ASP A 281 11.62 12.08 5.84
C ASP A 281 10.44 11.20 6.28
N PHE A 282 10.59 9.86 6.24
CA PHE A 282 9.61 8.93 6.81
C PHE A 282 9.39 9.17 8.30
N ASP A 283 10.47 9.21 9.08
CA ASP A 283 10.44 9.44 10.52
C ASP A 283 9.88 10.84 10.85
N ALA A 284 10.22 11.86 10.06
CA ALA A 284 9.67 13.21 10.21
C ALA A 284 8.15 13.26 9.95
N ALA A 285 7.66 12.60 8.90
CA ALA A 285 6.24 12.51 8.59
C ALA A 285 5.48 11.76 9.70
N VAL A 286 6.01 10.64 10.20
CA VAL A 286 5.41 9.90 11.32
C VAL A 286 5.27 10.80 12.54
N ARG A 287 6.34 11.52 12.93
CA ARG A 287 6.28 12.41 14.09
C ARG A 287 5.26 13.53 13.89
N TRP A 288 5.26 14.14 12.71
CA TRP A 288 4.37 15.23 12.37
C TRP A 288 2.88 14.82 12.41
N VAL A 289 2.56 13.60 11.98
CA VAL A 289 1.20 13.03 12.06
C VAL A 289 0.81 12.74 13.50
N LEU A 290 1.71 12.19 14.33
CA LEU A 290 1.40 11.93 15.75
C LEU A 290 1.07 13.21 16.53
N ASP A 291 1.74 14.32 16.22
CA ASP A 291 1.42 15.63 16.81
C ASP A 291 0.01 16.15 16.40
N ARG A 292 -0.67 15.48 15.47
CA ARG A 292 -1.99 15.80 14.90
C ARG A 292 -2.95 14.60 14.89
N ILE A 293 -2.71 13.61 15.76
CA ILE A 293 -3.43 12.34 15.73
C ILE A 293 -4.94 12.46 15.95
N ASP A 294 -5.41 13.57 16.53
CA ASP A 294 -6.83 13.86 16.72
C ASP A 294 -7.58 14.17 15.40
N CYS A 295 -6.87 14.59 14.35
CA CYS A 295 -7.44 14.87 13.03
C CYS A 295 -6.84 14.05 11.88
N ILE A 296 -5.72 13.36 12.11
CA ILE A 296 -5.02 12.57 11.09
C ILE A 296 -4.72 11.17 11.64
N HIS A 297 -5.30 10.12 11.06
CA HIS A 297 -5.00 8.74 11.46
C HIS A 297 -3.86 8.17 10.62
N LEU A 298 -3.02 7.34 11.25
CA LEU A 298 -1.77 6.83 10.70
C LEU A 298 -1.82 5.31 10.45
N VAL A 299 -1.38 4.89 9.27
CA VAL A 299 -0.87 3.54 9.01
C VAL A 299 0.62 3.66 8.69
N ALA A 300 1.49 3.09 9.52
CA ALA A 300 2.93 3.05 9.28
C ALA A 300 3.32 1.74 8.58
N GLY A 301 3.56 1.80 7.28
CA GLY A 301 4.01 0.67 6.46
C GLY A 301 5.54 0.57 6.43
N SER A 302 6.14 -0.20 7.36
CA SER A 302 7.59 -0.32 7.46
C SER A 302 8.04 -1.63 8.11
N HIS A 303 9.07 -2.25 7.53
CA HIS A 303 9.85 -3.34 8.15
C HIS A 303 11.09 -2.86 8.89
N ASN A 304 11.36 -1.54 8.92
CA ASN A 304 12.55 -1.02 9.57
C ASN A 304 12.34 -0.96 11.09
N GLU A 305 13.13 -1.75 11.81
CA GLU A 305 13.15 -1.85 13.27
C GLU A 305 13.23 -0.48 13.96
N GLU A 306 14.16 0.37 13.53
CA GLU A 306 14.39 1.68 14.15
C GLU A 306 13.18 2.61 14.01
N SER A 307 12.61 2.73 12.81
CA SER A 307 11.41 3.55 12.58
C SER A 307 10.19 3.03 13.36
N ASN A 308 10.02 1.70 13.45
CA ASN A 308 8.90 1.13 14.21
C ASN A 308 9.09 1.32 15.73
N LEU A 309 10.32 1.23 16.23
CA LEU A 309 10.62 1.51 17.63
C LEU A 309 10.37 2.98 17.97
N LYS A 310 10.83 3.90 17.12
CA LYS A 310 10.56 5.34 17.25
C LYS A 310 9.07 5.64 17.31
N LEU A 311 8.26 5.02 16.45
CA LEU A 311 6.80 5.18 16.50
C LEU A 311 6.22 4.73 17.85
N CYS A 312 6.62 3.56 18.36
CA CYS A 312 6.19 3.10 19.69
C CYS A 312 6.57 4.08 20.81
N GLU A 313 7.78 4.63 20.77
CA GLU A 313 8.27 5.63 21.74
C GLU A 313 7.46 6.92 21.67
N TRP A 314 7.28 7.47 20.46
CA TRP A 314 6.56 8.72 20.24
C TRP A 314 5.06 8.59 20.53
N MET A 315 4.45 7.43 20.30
CA MET A 315 3.10 7.15 20.80
C MET A 315 3.03 7.29 22.33
N GLY A 316 3.99 6.71 23.04
CA GLY A 316 4.07 6.81 24.50
C GLY A 316 4.33 8.22 25.01
N GLU A 317 5.07 9.05 24.26
CA GLU A 317 5.27 10.48 24.55
C GLU A 317 4.00 11.30 24.32
N ALA A 318 3.23 10.97 23.29
CA ALA A 318 1.95 11.60 22.98
C ALA A 318 0.80 11.12 23.90
N GLY A 319 1.08 10.21 24.84
CA GLY A 319 0.08 9.66 25.75
C GLY A 319 -0.89 8.68 25.09
N LEU A 320 -0.53 8.11 23.93
CA LEU A 320 -1.32 7.10 23.24
C LEU A 320 -1.10 5.73 23.89
N GLU A 321 -2.21 5.02 24.09
CA GLU A 321 -2.18 3.66 24.63
C GLU A 321 -1.76 2.66 23.56
N ALA A 322 -1.25 1.51 24.00
CA ALA A 322 -1.00 0.40 23.10
C ALA A 322 -2.33 -0.10 22.51
N GLY A 323 -2.46 -0.06 21.19
CA GLY A 323 -3.68 -0.45 20.48
C GLY A 323 -4.66 0.70 20.21
N ASP A 324 -4.23 1.97 20.33
CA ASP A 324 -5.02 3.11 19.85
C ASP A 324 -5.40 2.93 18.37
N ASP A 325 -6.71 2.94 18.06
CA ASP A 325 -7.24 2.63 16.73
C ASP A 325 -6.87 3.68 15.66
N ARG A 326 -6.32 4.84 16.07
CA ARG A 326 -5.84 5.90 15.17
C ARG A 326 -4.46 5.60 14.59
N VAL A 327 -3.73 4.63 15.15
CA VAL A 327 -2.41 4.22 14.66
C VAL A 327 -2.40 2.72 14.36
N ALA A 328 -2.02 2.36 13.14
CA ALA A 328 -1.76 0.97 12.76
C ALA A 328 -0.34 0.81 12.24
N PHE A 329 0.25 -0.35 12.52
CA PHE A 329 1.49 -0.81 11.88
C PHE A 329 1.10 -1.79 10.77
N ALA A 330 1.76 -1.72 9.62
CA ALA A 330 1.51 -2.60 8.49
C ALA A 330 2.82 -3.17 7.94
N GLN A 331 2.79 -4.48 7.62
CA GLN A 331 3.93 -5.24 7.10
C GLN A 331 3.43 -6.29 6.09
N LEU A 332 4.31 -6.61 5.13
CA LEU A 332 4.21 -7.77 4.24
C LEU A 332 5.05 -8.93 4.79
#